data_AF-A0AAN8WX95-F1
#
_entry.id   AF-A0AAN8WX95-F1
#
_cell.length_a   1.000
_cell.length_b   1.000
_cell.length_c   1.000
_cell.angle_alpha   90.00
_cell.angle_beta   90.00
_cell.angle_gamma   90.00
#
_symmetry.space_group_name_H-M   'P 1'
#
loop_
_entity.id
_entity.type
_entity.pdbx_description
1 polymer ?
#
loop_
_entity_poly.entity_id
_entity_poly.type
_entity_poly.pdbx_seq_one_letter_code
_entity_poly.pdbx_strand_id
1 'polypeptide(L)'
;MSNNRLKEIFERVDDERRGEIGFDEFFELINIITWDKEVDKLMFKCENDNENLLERYSSDMSIVTLQEFQAFLIEQQQEDENCAARIIKNFVQDSQRDVQEPYFYIEEFMKYLFSKENQLWDRRYDRVHQDMTKSFSQYWIASSHNT
;
A
#
# COMPACT_ATOMS: atom_id res chain seq x y z
N MET A 1 -7.61 13.25 15.35
CA MET A 1 -6.53 13.47 16.34
C MET A 1 -6.73 14.83 17.00
N SER A 2 -6.47 14.97 18.31
CA SER A 2 -6.45 16.30 18.95
C SER A 2 -5.06 16.92 18.78
N ASN A 3 -4.98 18.26 18.76
CA ASN A 3 -3.71 19.00 18.68
C ASN A 3 -2.71 18.61 19.78
N ASN A 4 -3.19 18.11 20.93
CA ASN A 4 -2.33 17.71 22.04
C ASN A 4 -1.56 16.41 21.73
N ARG A 5 -2.20 15.42 21.09
CA ARG A 5 -1.52 14.15 20.71
C ARG A 5 -0.42 14.40 19.67
N LEU A 6 -0.65 15.30 18.72
CA LEU A 6 0.36 15.66 17.72
C LEU A 6 1.57 16.33 18.37
N LYS A 7 1.34 17.21 19.35
CA LYS A 7 2.40 17.89 20.08
C LYS A 7 3.22 16.91 20.93
N GLU A 8 2.58 15.96 21.61
CA GLU A 8 3.26 14.89 22.36
C GLU A 8 4.14 14.01 21.46
N ILE A 9 3.65 13.67 20.26
CA ILE A 9 4.45 12.90 19.28
C ILE A 9 5.63 13.75 18.81
N PHE A 10 5.41 15.01 18.45
CA PHE A 10 6.48 15.92 18.03
C PHE A 10 7.60 16.04 19.09
N GLU A 11 7.23 16.27 20.34
CA GLU A 11 8.18 16.36 21.46
C GLU A 11 8.92 15.04 21.73
N ARG A 12 8.36 13.91 21.29
CA ARG A 12 9.01 12.60 21.39
C ARG A 12 10.04 12.35 20.28
N VAL A 13 9.83 12.88 19.07
CA VAL A 13 10.76 12.71 17.93
C VAL A 13 11.81 13.82 17.86
N ASP A 14 11.53 14.99 18.44
CA ASP A 14 12.54 16.04 18.67
C ASP A 14 13.37 15.71 19.93
N ASP A 15 14.20 14.66 19.82
CA ASP A 15 15.02 14.14 20.93
C ASP A 15 15.96 15.20 21.53
N GLU A 16 16.41 16.14 20.71
CA GLU A 16 17.31 17.23 21.10
C GLU A 16 16.58 18.49 21.58
N ARG A 17 15.24 18.52 21.55
CA ARG A 17 14.39 19.66 21.92
C ARG A 17 14.78 20.96 21.19
N ARG A 18 15.11 20.83 19.92
CA ARG A 18 15.52 21.94 19.04
C ARG A 18 14.33 22.84 18.67
N GLY A 19 13.11 22.34 18.82
CA GLY A 19 11.89 23.00 18.33
C GLY A 19 11.70 22.84 16.83
N GLU A 20 12.54 22.04 16.18
CA GLU A 20 12.51 21.68 14.78
C GLU A 20 12.93 20.21 14.62
N ILE A 21 12.43 19.57 13.56
CA ILE A 21 12.76 18.18 13.23
C ILE A 21 13.32 18.10 11.81
N GLY A 22 14.35 17.29 11.63
CA GLY A 22 14.92 16.94 10.34
C GLY A 22 14.07 15.93 9.57
N PHE A 23 14.56 15.50 8.41
CA PHE A 23 13.81 14.59 7.53
C PHE A 23 13.53 13.22 8.19
N ASP A 24 14.52 12.65 8.87
CA ASP A 24 14.39 11.34 9.50
C ASP A 24 13.41 11.36 10.68
N GLU A 25 13.50 12.40 11.54
CA GLU A 25 12.59 12.65 12.65
C GLU A 25 11.15 12.94 12.15
N PHE A 26 11.02 13.66 11.03
CA PHE A 26 9.73 13.87 10.37
C PHE A 26 9.14 12.58 9.80
N PHE A 27 9.96 11.72 9.20
CA PHE A 27 9.53 10.42 8.70
C PHE A 27 9.02 9.54 9.85
N GLU A 28 9.72 9.51 10.98
CA GLU A 28 9.28 8.80 12.18
C GLU A 28 7.99 9.40 12.77
N LEU A 29 7.87 10.73 12.83
CA LEU A 29 6.64 11.41 13.25
C LEU A 29 5.44 10.98 12.40
N ILE A 30 5.59 11.00 11.07
CA ILE A 30 4.54 10.58 10.14
C ILE A 30 4.20 9.12 10.38
N ASN A 31 5.19 8.23 10.51
CA ASN A 31 4.94 6.82 10.81
C ASN A 31 4.16 6.65 12.13
N ILE A 32 4.51 7.34 13.21
CA ILE A 32 3.76 7.23 14.48
C ILE A 32 2.30 7.72 14.34
N ILE A 33 2.07 8.70 13.47
CA ILE A 33 0.75 9.29 13.21
C ILE A 33 -0.10 8.39 12.30
N THR A 34 0.50 7.79 11.29
CA THR A 34 -0.21 6.98 10.29
C THR A 34 -0.35 5.52 10.71
N TRP A 35 0.64 4.97 11.42
CA TRP A 35 0.70 3.59 11.88
C TRP A 35 0.13 3.46 13.29
N ASP A 36 -1.20 3.54 13.40
CA ASP A 36 -1.92 3.19 14.62
C ASP A 36 -2.33 1.71 14.54
N LYS A 37 -1.77 0.87 15.42
CA LYS A 37 -2.01 -0.59 15.45
C LYS A 37 -3.51 -0.96 15.48
N GLU A 38 -4.35 -0.09 16.05
CA GLU A 38 -5.80 -0.31 16.07
C GLU A 38 -6.46 0.04 14.73
N VAL A 39 -5.91 1.00 13.97
CA VAL A 39 -6.34 1.31 12.61
C VAL A 39 -5.91 0.19 11.66
N ASP A 40 -4.70 -0.35 11.80
CA ASP A 40 -4.26 -1.51 11.01
C ASP A 40 -5.19 -2.71 11.23
N LYS A 41 -5.50 -3.05 12.49
CA LYS A 41 -6.45 -4.13 12.80
C LYS A 41 -7.83 -3.91 12.19
N LEU A 42 -8.32 -2.67 12.16
CA LEU A 42 -9.65 -2.36 11.65
C LEU A 42 -9.68 -2.31 10.12
N MET A 43 -8.64 -1.77 9.51
CA MET A 43 -8.54 -1.56 8.07
C MET A 43 -8.22 -2.86 7.32
N PHE A 44 -7.56 -3.80 7.99
CA PHE A 44 -7.23 -5.12 7.46
C PHE A 44 -8.13 -6.24 7.99
N LYS A 45 -9.27 -5.90 8.59
CA LYS A 45 -10.22 -6.91 9.03
C LYS A 45 -10.90 -7.53 7.81
N CYS A 46 -10.69 -8.82 7.58
CA CYS A 46 -11.43 -9.55 6.55
C CYS A 46 -12.89 -9.69 6.99
N GLU A 47 -13.86 -9.41 6.09
CA GLU A 47 -15.29 -9.38 6.42
C GLU A 47 -15.83 -10.71 6.99
N ASN A 48 -15.11 -11.82 6.76
CA ASN A 48 -15.54 -13.18 7.11
C ASN A 48 -14.58 -13.95 8.04
N ASP A 49 -13.45 -13.37 8.47
CA ASP A 49 -12.46 -14.05 9.31
C ASP A 49 -12.25 -13.36 10.66
N ASN A 50 -11.86 -14.17 11.66
CA ASN A 50 -11.43 -13.68 12.97
C ASN A 50 -10.00 -13.12 12.96
N GLU A 51 -9.30 -13.25 11.83
CA GLU A 51 -7.91 -12.84 11.61
C GLU A 51 -7.86 -11.58 10.74
N ASN A 52 -6.87 -10.72 10.97
CA ASN A 52 -6.59 -9.59 10.09
C ASN A 52 -5.69 -10.00 8.91
N LEU A 53 -5.61 -9.17 7.86
CA LEU A 53 -4.84 -9.44 6.64
C LEU A 53 -3.38 -9.81 6.94
N LEU A 54 -2.76 -9.12 7.90
CA LEU A 54 -1.36 -9.40 8.28
C LEU A 54 -1.23 -10.75 8.97
N GLU A 55 -2.12 -11.10 9.89
CA GLU A 55 -2.14 -12.41 10.55
C GLU A 55 -2.34 -13.55 9.54
N ARG A 56 -3.11 -13.30 8.48
CA ARG A 56 -3.38 -14.28 7.43
C ARG A 56 -2.21 -14.49 6.46
N TYR A 57 -1.47 -13.43 6.14
CA TYR A 57 -0.40 -13.46 5.14
C TYR A 57 1.00 -13.18 5.71
N SER A 58 1.18 -13.22 7.03
CA SER A 58 2.47 -13.15 7.71
C SER A 58 2.43 -13.99 8.98
N SER A 59 2.88 -15.24 8.85
CA SER A 59 2.83 -16.22 9.94
C SER A 59 3.62 -15.79 11.18
N ASP A 60 4.68 -15.00 11.01
CA ASP A 60 5.56 -14.52 12.07
C ASP A 60 5.38 -13.03 12.41
N MET A 61 4.46 -12.36 11.72
CA MET A 61 4.22 -10.90 11.81
C MET A 61 5.48 -10.06 11.57
N SER A 62 6.47 -10.61 10.89
CA SER A 62 7.77 -9.97 10.63
C SER A 62 8.03 -9.81 9.13
N ILE A 63 7.74 -10.87 8.37
CA ILE A 63 7.89 -10.90 6.92
C ILE A 63 6.65 -11.50 6.25
N VAL A 64 6.44 -11.10 5.00
CA VAL A 64 5.55 -11.78 4.06
C VAL A 64 6.44 -12.51 3.08
N THR A 65 6.47 -13.83 3.16
CA THR A 65 7.23 -14.69 2.26
C THR A 65 6.68 -14.63 0.83
N LEU A 66 7.47 -15.09 -0.15
CA LEU A 66 7.00 -15.20 -1.53
C LEU A 66 5.69 -16.00 -1.62
N GLN A 67 5.61 -17.12 -0.91
CA GLN A 67 4.43 -18.00 -0.93
C GLN A 67 3.20 -17.33 -0.30
N GLU A 68 3.36 -16.63 0.83
CA GLU A 68 2.27 -15.87 1.45
C GLU A 68 1.80 -14.74 0.54
N PHE A 69 2.73 -14.05 -0.14
CA PHE A 69 2.36 -13.01 -1.11
C PHE A 69 1.66 -13.58 -2.35
N GLN A 70 2.06 -14.75 -2.84
CA GLN A 70 1.36 -15.46 -3.92
C GLN A 70 -0.09 -15.79 -3.52
N ALA A 71 -0.29 -16.30 -2.31
CA ALA A 71 -1.63 -16.55 -1.78
C ALA A 71 -2.45 -15.26 -1.69
N PHE A 72 -1.85 -14.16 -1.22
CA PHE A 72 -2.49 -12.85 -1.19
C PHE A 72 -2.94 -12.37 -2.58
N LEU A 73 -2.09 -12.52 -3.61
CA LEU A 73 -2.42 -12.13 -4.98
C LEU A 73 -3.62 -12.91 -5.52
N ILE A 74 -3.67 -14.22 -5.30
CA ILE A 74 -4.77 -15.06 -5.78
C ILE A 74 -6.06 -14.75 -5.01
N GLU A 75 -5.99 -14.79 -3.67
CA GLU A 75 -7.17 -14.76 -2.83
C GLU A 75 -7.79 -13.37 -2.71
N GLN A 76 -6.96 -12.33 -2.58
CA GLN A 76 -7.42 -10.96 -2.31
C GLN A 76 -7.38 -10.05 -3.54
N GLN A 77 -6.36 -10.18 -4.40
CA GLN A 77 -6.22 -9.30 -5.58
C GLN A 77 -6.80 -9.90 -6.86
N GLN A 78 -7.06 -11.21 -6.89
CA GLN A 78 -7.48 -11.93 -8.11
C GLN A 78 -6.44 -11.78 -9.25
N GLU A 79 -5.15 -11.78 -8.88
CA GLU A 79 -4.01 -11.63 -9.79
C GLU A 79 -3.19 -12.93 -9.92
N ASP A 80 -2.34 -13.00 -10.95
CA ASP A 80 -1.49 -14.16 -11.23
C ASP A 80 -0.28 -14.22 -10.29
N GLU A 81 -0.17 -15.32 -9.53
CA GLU A 81 0.93 -15.60 -8.60
C GLU A 81 2.31 -15.64 -9.26
N ASN A 82 2.41 -15.91 -10.56
CA ASN A 82 3.68 -15.98 -11.27
C ASN A 82 4.40 -14.62 -11.33
N CYS A 83 3.66 -13.52 -11.13
CA CYS A 83 4.24 -12.18 -11.08
C CYS A 83 4.79 -11.80 -9.71
N ALA A 84 4.49 -12.55 -8.65
CA ALA A 84 4.81 -12.22 -7.26
C ALA A 84 6.29 -11.85 -7.04
N ALA A 85 7.21 -12.73 -7.44
CA ALA A 85 8.64 -12.51 -7.24
C ALA A 85 9.15 -11.24 -7.94
N ARG A 86 8.62 -10.94 -9.14
CA ARG A 86 8.97 -9.73 -9.89
C ARG A 86 8.44 -8.48 -9.19
N ILE A 87 7.21 -8.52 -8.67
CA ILE A 87 6.60 -7.41 -7.93
C ILE A 87 7.45 -7.09 -6.70
N ILE A 88 7.76 -8.10 -5.88
CA ILE A 88 8.56 -7.89 -4.66
C ILE A 88 9.92 -7.27 -5.00
N LYS A 89 10.65 -7.84 -5.97
CA LYS A 89 11.98 -7.33 -6.36
C LYS A 89 11.92 -5.89 -6.89
N ASN A 90 10.92 -5.59 -7.72
CA ASN A 90 10.77 -4.26 -8.30
C ASN A 90 10.36 -3.20 -7.28
N PHE A 91 9.58 -3.58 -6.26
CA PHE A 91 9.14 -2.68 -5.20
C PHE A 91 10.26 -2.43 -4.18
N VAL A 92 10.95 -3.49 -3.75
CA VAL A 92 11.97 -3.42 -2.69
C VAL A 92 13.25 -2.73 -3.18
N GLN A 93 13.70 -3.00 -4.40
CA GLN A 93 14.90 -2.40 -5.03
C GLN A 93 16.18 -2.41 -4.16
N ASP A 94 16.31 -3.39 -3.27
CA ASP A 94 17.43 -3.49 -2.34
C ASP A 94 18.44 -4.54 -2.85
N SER A 95 19.56 -4.05 -3.37
CA SER A 95 20.65 -4.89 -3.89
C SER A 95 21.27 -5.83 -2.85
N GLN A 96 21.16 -5.53 -1.55
CA GLN A 96 21.67 -6.42 -0.50
C GLN A 96 20.74 -7.60 -0.23
N ARG A 97 19.50 -7.54 -0.71
CA ARG A 97 18.48 -8.59 -0.59
C ARG A 97 18.16 -9.25 -1.94
N ASP A 98 19.10 -9.30 -2.88
CA ASP A 98 18.94 -10.10 -4.10
C ASP A 98 19.13 -11.60 -3.83
N VAL A 99 18.15 -12.15 -3.11
CA VAL A 99 18.04 -13.57 -2.80
C VAL A 99 17.21 -14.31 -3.86
N GLN A 100 17.33 -15.64 -3.86
CA GLN A 100 16.55 -16.52 -4.75
C GLN A 100 15.04 -16.37 -4.48
N GLU A 101 14.65 -16.33 -3.21
CA GLU A 101 13.25 -16.16 -2.78
C GLU A 101 13.05 -14.77 -2.15
N PRO A 102 12.51 -13.79 -2.92
CA PRO A 102 12.26 -12.46 -2.40
C PRO A 102 11.10 -12.45 -1.38
N TYR A 103 11.12 -11.50 -0.47
CA TYR A 103 10.11 -11.33 0.57
C TYR A 103 9.89 -9.83 0.85
N PHE A 104 8.78 -9.50 1.52
CA PHE A 104 8.58 -8.18 2.12
C PHE A 104 8.79 -8.22 3.62
N TYR A 105 9.38 -7.18 4.20
CA TYR A 105 9.09 -6.86 5.60
C TYR A 105 7.64 -6.36 5.71
N ILE A 106 7.00 -6.52 6.87
CA ILE A 106 5.61 -6.04 7.07
C ILE A 106 5.44 -4.58 6.66
N GLU A 107 6.37 -3.71 7.02
CA GLU A 107 6.32 -2.30 6.64
C GLU A 107 6.36 -2.09 5.12
N GLU A 108 7.10 -2.91 4.39
CA GLU A 108 7.19 -2.85 2.93
C GLU A 108 5.92 -3.37 2.28
N PHE A 109 5.36 -4.47 2.80
CA PHE A 109 4.09 -4.99 2.32
C PHE A 109 2.97 -3.97 2.50
N MET A 110 2.91 -3.31 3.66
CA MET A 110 1.94 -2.25 3.92
C MET A 110 2.13 -1.06 2.98
N LYS A 111 3.38 -0.63 2.73
CA LYS A 111 3.67 0.40 1.73
C LYS A 111 3.24 -0.05 0.32
N TYR A 112 3.43 -1.32 -0.02
CA TYR A 112 3.01 -1.89 -1.29
C TYR A 112 1.50 -1.80 -1.48
N LEU A 113 0.70 -2.13 -0.46
CA LEU A 113 -0.78 -2.11 -0.54
C LEU A 113 -1.34 -0.75 -0.95
N PHE A 114 -0.68 0.34 -0.55
CA PHE A 114 -1.06 1.72 -0.88
C PHE A 114 -0.23 2.35 -2.00
N SER A 115 0.67 1.58 -2.59
CA SER A 115 1.54 2.07 -3.64
C SER A 115 0.80 2.24 -4.96
N LYS A 116 1.44 2.95 -5.88
CA LYS A 116 0.98 3.03 -7.27
C LYS A 116 1.04 1.69 -8.02
N GLU A 117 1.80 0.73 -7.51
CA GLU A 117 1.91 -0.62 -8.10
C GLU A 117 0.69 -1.47 -7.77
N ASN A 118 0.08 -1.27 -6.60
CA ASN A 118 -1.14 -1.93 -6.14
C ASN A 118 -2.40 -1.05 -6.26
N GLN A 119 -2.43 -0.13 -7.22
CA GLN A 119 -3.56 0.77 -7.39
C GLN A 119 -4.78 0.04 -7.99
N LEU A 120 -5.99 0.43 -7.58
CA LEU A 120 -7.24 -0.14 -8.09
C LEU A 120 -7.49 0.16 -9.58
N TRP A 121 -6.91 1.25 -10.10
CA TRP A 121 -7.11 1.67 -11.48
C TRP A 121 -6.14 0.99 -12.44
N ASP A 122 -6.69 0.25 -13.39
CA ASP A 122 -5.92 -0.34 -14.47
C ASP A 122 -5.50 0.72 -15.51
N ARG A 123 -4.20 1.02 -15.54
CA ARG A 123 -3.60 2.03 -16.44
C ARG A 123 -3.75 1.73 -17.92
N ARG A 124 -4.13 0.51 -18.31
CA ARG A 124 -4.48 0.23 -19.72
C ARG A 124 -5.62 1.14 -20.21
N TYR A 125 -6.46 1.61 -19.29
CA TYR A 125 -7.57 2.52 -19.55
C TYR A 125 -7.19 4.02 -19.48
N ASP A 126 -5.92 4.36 -19.22
CA ASP A 126 -5.43 5.76 -19.31
C ASP A 126 -5.43 6.29 -20.75
N ARG A 127 -5.49 5.38 -21.72
CA ARG A 127 -5.53 5.69 -23.15
C ARG A 127 -6.87 5.28 -23.73
N VAL A 128 -7.22 5.91 -24.85
CA VAL A 128 -8.40 5.51 -25.62
C VAL A 128 -8.24 4.05 -26.06
N HIS A 129 -9.05 3.18 -25.46
CA HIS A 129 -9.04 1.73 -25.66
C HIS A 129 -10.31 1.22 -26.34
N GLN A 130 -11.31 2.10 -26.48
CA GLN A 130 -12.59 1.78 -27.09
C GLN A 130 -12.47 1.94 -28.61
N ASP A 131 -13.27 1.17 -29.35
CA ASP A 131 -13.42 1.38 -30.79
C ASP A 131 -14.05 2.77 -31.02
N MET A 132 -13.28 3.70 -31.58
CA MET A 132 -13.69 5.09 -31.87
C MET A 132 -14.26 5.27 -33.29
N THR A 133 -14.57 4.17 -34.00
CA THR A 133 -15.09 4.21 -35.37
C THR A 133 -16.61 4.05 -35.47
N LYS A 134 -17.30 3.83 -34.34
CA LYS A 134 -18.75 3.67 -34.28
C LYS A 134 -19.48 5.01 -34.41
N SER A 135 -20.80 4.97 -34.55
CA SER A 135 -21.61 6.19 -34.61
C SER A 135 -21.64 6.92 -33.25
N PHE A 136 -21.76 8.25 -33.27
CA PHE A 136 -21.82 9.09 -32.06
C PHE A 136 -22.87 8.64 -31.02
N SER A 137 -24.00 8.11 -31.49
CA SER A 137 -25.07 7.59 -30.63
C SER A 137 -24.68 6.37 -29.78
N GLN A 138 -23.52 5.76 -30.05
CA GLN A 138 -23.02 4.57 -29.33
C GLN A 138 -22.03 4.92 -28.22
N TYR A 139 -21.74 6.20 -27.98
CA TYR A 139 -20.81 6.65 -26.95
C TYR A 139 -21.52 7.47 -25.88
N TRP A 140 -21.02 7.37 -24.66
CA TRP A 140 -21.39 8.27 -23.58
C TRP A 140 -20.53 9.52 -23.70
N ILE A 141 -21.17 10.68 -23.89
CA ILE A 141 -20.47 11.94 -24.15
C ILE A 141 -20.50 12.77 -22.87
N ALA A 142 -19.32 13.01 -22.30
CA ALA A 142 -19.16 13.94 -21.18
C ALA A 142 -19.65 15.33 -21.61
N SER A 143 -20.75 15.77 -21.01
CA SER A 143 -21.42 17.01 -21.38
C SER A 143 -21.58 17.88 -20.13
N SER A 144 -21.30 19.17 -20.26
CA SER A 144 -21.50 20.15 -19.19
C SER A 144 -22.57 21.15 -19.60
N HIS A 145 -23.35 21.62 -18.62
CA HIS A 145 -24.42 22.58 -18.83
C HIS A 145 -23.96 23.97 -18.36
N ASN A 146 -24.12 24.99 -19.21
CA ASN A 146 -23.77 26.39 -18.92
C ASN A 146 -22.29 26.63 -18.52
N THR A 147 -21.35 26.03 -19.24
CA THR A 147 -19.92 26.38 -19.18
C THR A 147 -19.62 27.56 -20.09
#